data_AF-A0A392S345-F1
#
_entry.id   AF-A0A392S345-F1
#
_cell.length_a   1.000
_cell.length_b   1.000
_cell.length_c   1.000
_cell.angle_alpha   90.00
_cell.angle_beta   90.00
_cell.angle_gamma   90.00
#
_symmetry.space_group_name_H-M   'P 1'
#
loop_
_entity.id
_entity.type
_entity.pdbx_description
1 polymer ?
#
loop_
_entity_poly.entity_id
_entity_poly.type
_entity_poly.pdbx_seq_one_letter_code
_entity_poly.pdbx_strand_id
1 'polypeptide(L)' 'MNALAATNRNFKLASRLLGLDSKLEKSLLIPFREIKVECTIPKDDGTLQSYIGFRVQHDNARG' A
#
# COMPACT_ATOMS: atom_id res chain seq x y z
N MET A 1 1.11 -17.56 1.50
CA MET A 1 1.24 -16.53 2.56
C MET A 1 0.83 -15.19 1.95
N ASN A 2 0.01 -14.38 2.62
CA ASN A 2 -0.41 -13.06 2.10
C ASN A 2 0.81 -12.09 2.09
N ALA A 3 1.02 -11.37 0.98
CA ALA A 3 2.19 -10.51 0.78
C ALA A 3 2.29 -9.39 1.83
N LEU A 4 1.18 -8.69 2.11
CA LEU A 4 1.14 -7.64 3.13
C LEU A 4 1.41 -8.20 4.52
N ALA A 5 0.85 -9.36 4.87
CA ALA A 5 1.08 -10.00 6.15
C ALA A 5 2.56 -10.38 6.35
N ALA A 6 3.22 -10.90 5.30
CA ALA A 6 4.63 -11.23 5.32
C ALA A 6 5.52 -9.97 5.48
N THR A 7 5.24 -8.92 4.71
CA THR A 7 5.95 -7.63 4.80
C THR A 7 5.79 -7.00 6.19
N ASN A 8 4.57 -6.98 6.73
CA ASN A 8 4.28 -6.42 8.06
C ASN A 8 5.02 -7.18 9.17
N ARG A 9 5.20 -8.50 9.03
CA ARG A 9 5.99 -9.28 9.98
C ARG A 9 7.45 -8.82 10.01
N ASN A 10 8.06 -8.61 8.85
CA ASN A 10 9.46 -8.17 8.75
C ASN A 10 9.63 -6.75 9.29
N PHE A 11 8.73 -5.83 8.95
CA PHE A 11 8.74 -4.47 9.50
C PHE A 11 8.65 -4.48 11.03
N LYS A 12 7.71 -5.22 11.61
CA LYS A 12 7.56 -5.33 13.08
C LYS A 12 8.80 -5.91 13.76
N LEU A 13 9.48 -6.87 13.13
CA LEU A 13 10.74 -7.39 13.65
C LEU A 13 11.82 -6.29 13.67
N ALA A 14 11.95 -5.53 12.58
CA ALA A 14 12.90 -4.42 12.50
C ALA A 14 12.57 -3.32 13.54
N SER A 15 11.31 -2.93 13.68
CA SER A 15 10.87 -1.92 14.67
C SER A 15 11.22 -2.32 16.10
N ARG A 16 11.07 -3.62 16.44
CA ARG A 16 11.46 -4.15 17.75
C ARG A 16 12.97 -4.11 17.98
N LEU A 17 13.77 -4.51 16.97
CA LEU A 17 15.23 -4.51 17.06
C LEU A 17 15.78 -3.09 17.24
N LEU A 18 15.14 -2.09 16.63
CA LEU A 18 15.50 -0.68 16.73
C LEU A 18 14.89 0.03 17.95
N GLY A 19 14.03 -0.64 18.72
CA GLY A 19 13.38 -0.06 19.90
C GLY A 19 12.47 1.14 19.58
N LEU A 20 11.79 1.12 18.43
CA LEU A 20 10.88 2.20 18.05
C LEU A 20 9.73 2.35 19.06
N ASP A 21 9.33 3.60 19.32
CA ASP A 21 8.11 3.85 20.08
C ASP A 21 6.89 3.27 19.36
N SER A 22 5.98 2.68 20.13
CA SER A 22 4.81 1.98 19.62
C SER A 22 3.86 2.85 18.81
N LYS A 23 3.75 4.15 19.13
CA LYS A 23 2.90 5.09 18.37
C LYS A 23 3.55 5.42 17.03
N LEU A 24 4.87 5.59 17.02
CA LEU A 24 5.65 5.80 15.80
C LEU A 24 5.61 4.56 14.88
N GLU A 25 5.81 3.35 15.43
CA GLU A 25 5.69 2.10 14.66
C GLU A 25 4.32 2.01 13.99
N LYS A 26 3.24 2.29 14.73
CA LYS A 26 1.88 2.25 14.20
C LYS A 26 1.68 3.27 13.07
N SER A 27 2.22 4.48 13.21
CA SER A 27 2.16 5.50 12.17
C SER A 27 2.87 5.07 10.90
N LEU A 28 4.10 4.54 11.03
CA LEU A 28 4.91 4.10 9.88
C LEU A 28 4.36 2.84 9.19
N LEU A 29 3.54 2.04 9.89
CA LEU A 29 2.91 0.85 9.32
C LEU A 29 1.73 1.19 8.39
N ILE A 30 1.04 2.31 8.63
CA ILE A 30 -0.18 2.67 7.92
C ILE A 30 0.19 3.55 6.72
N PRO A 31 -0.22 3.19 5.49
CA PRO A 31 0.07 4.02 4.32
C PRO A 31 -0.60 5.40 4.43
N PHE A 32 0.12 6.43 4.02
CA PHE A 32 -0.37 7.81 3.99
C PHE A 32 -1.62 7.98 3.13
N ARG A 33 -1.68 7.30 1.98
CA ARG A 33 -2.84 7.36 1.06
C ARG A 33 -2.98 6.09 0.25
N GLU A 34 -4.21 5.61 0.12
CA GLU A 34 -4.59 4.52 -0.79
C GLU A 34 -5.72 5.01 -1.70
N ILE A 35 -5.51 4.91 -3.01
CA ILE A 35 -6.49 5.32 -4.01
C ILE A 35 -6.91 4.10 -4.82
N LYS A 36 -8.22 3.89 -4.92
CA LYS A 36 -8.86 2.92 -5.81
C LYS A 36 -9.66 3.68 -6.85
N VAL A 37 -9.47 3.37 -8.12
CA VAL A 37 -10.18 4.00 -9.25
C VAL A 37 -10.74 2.94 -10.20
N GLU A 38 -11.81 3.29 -10.91
CA GLU A 38 -12.27 2.53 -12.06
C GLU A 38 -11.69 3.15 -13.33
N CYS A 39 -11.12 2.29 -14.18
CA CYS A 39 -10.51 2.63 -15.45
C CYS A 39 -11.30 1.95 -16.57
N THR A 40 -12.31 2.64 -17.11
CA THR A 40 -13.09 2.15 -18.25
C THR A 40 -12.41 2.53 -19.56
N ILE A 41 -12.13 1.55 -20.41
CA ILE A 41 -11.45 1.72 -21.70
C ILE A 41 -12.24 1.07 -22.83
N PRO A 42 -12.28 1.69 -24.03
CA PRO A 42 -12.73 1.01 -25.24
C PRO A 42 -11.67 0.01 -25.71
N LYS A 43 -12.09 -1.22 -26.00
CA LYS A 43 -11.26 -2.27 -26.60
C LYS A 43 -11.19 -2.09 -28.12
N ASP A 44 -10.23 -2.77 -28.74
CA ASP A 44 -10.04 -2.76 -30.19
C ASP A 44 -11.28 -3.25 -30.97
N ASP A 45 -12.11 -4.10 -30.36
CA ASP A 45 -13.38 -4.59 -30.91
C ASP A 45 -14.56 -3.61 -30.73
N GLY A 46 -14.31 -2.43 -30.16
CA GLY A 46 -15.33 -1.40 -29.90
C GLY A 46 -16.15 -1.60 -28.63
N THR A 47 -15.95 -2.69 -27.88
CA THR A 47 -16.64 -2.91 -26.59
C THR A 47 -15.99 -2.11 -25.45
N LEU A 48 -16.77 -1.71 -24.44
CA LEU A 48 -16.23 -1.09 -23.23
C LEU A 48 -15.85 -2.15 -22.20
N GLN A 49 -14.67 -2.00 -21.60
CA GLN A 49 -14.20 -2.83 -20.50
C GLN A 49 -13.75 -1.94 -19.33
N SER A 50 -14.26 -2.23 -18.14
CA SER A 50 -13.81 -1.59 -16.90
C SER A 50 -12.75 -2.44 -16.18
N TYR A 51 -11.75 -1.74 -15.62
CA TYR A 51 -10.71 -2.30 -14.75
C TYR A 51 -10.66 -1.52 -13.45
N ILE A 52 -10.14 -2.15 -12.38
CA ILE A 52 -9.89 -1.45 -11.11
C ILE A 52 -8.39 -1.16 -11.00
N GLY A 53 -8.05 0.13 -10.92
CA GLY A 53 -6.71 0.62 -10.67
C GLY A 53 -6.49 0.91 -9.18
N PHE A 54 -5.23 0.78 -8.75
CA PHE A 54 -4.81 1.10 -7.39
C PHE A 54 -3.52 1.91 -7.37
N ARG A 55 -3.41 2.87 -6.45
CA ARG A 55 -2.16 3.54 -6.10
C ARG A 55 -2.05 3.69 -4.59
N VAL A 56 -1.00 3.11 -4.02
CA VAL A 56 -0.66 3.22 -2.59
C VAL A 56 0.55 4.15 -2.46
N GLN A 57 0.39 5.24 -1.73
CA GLN A 57 1.46 6.14 -1.32
C GLN A 57 1.71 5.87 0.16
N HIS A 58 2.78 5.13 0.47
CA HIS A 58 2.99 4.61 1.82
C HIS A 58 3.51 5.68 2.79
N ASP A 59 4.59 6.38 2.43
CA ASP A 59 5.20 7.40 3.27
C ASP A 59 5.87 8.46 2.38
N ASN A 60 5.91 9.71 2.85
CA ASN A 60 6.53 10.85 2.17
C ASN A 60 7.49 11.64 3.07
N ALA A 61 7.90 11.09 4.21
CA ALA A 61 8.69 11.81 5.21
C ALA A 61 10.10 12.20 4.72
N ARG A 62 10.61 11.51 3.68
CA ARG A 62 11.96 11.73 3.12
C ARG A 62 11.97 12.31 1.69
N GLY A 63 10.82 12.75 1.18
CA GLY A 63 10.62 13.17 -0.21
C GLY A 63 9.88 12.14 -1.05
#